data_AF-A0A383EG77-F1
#
_entry.id   AF-A0A383EG77-F1
#
_cell.length_a   1.000
_cell.length_b   1.000
_cell.length_c   1.000
_cell.angle_alpha   90.00
_cell.angle_beta   90.00
_cell.angle_gamma   90.00
#
_symmetry.space_group_name_H-M   'P 1'
#
loop_
_entity.id
_entity.type
_entity.pdbx_description
1 polymer ?
#
loop_
_entity_poly.entity_id
_entity_poly.type
_entity_poly.pdbx_seq_one_letter_code
_entity_poly.pdbx_strand_id
1 'polypeptide(L)'
;MGEVPMPRHWFAAAGQAVRQAAKAQCRSVALLLPDDAPVRLIAEGIGYGSHRPSGYKEQKEWPVEEVILVAAGEQSTIDCGGITADGINLARELVEMPANDLGPEEFAMRAAQEGAQADLEVEVIDEKALAEMGAGAILAVGQGSVRPPRLVRLSWVPENPDNGDHLFLVGKGITFDTGGLSLKPANSMEKMKYDMGGAATMLGAITAIGRLHPSVRVTCLLVMAENMPSG
;
A
#
# COMPACT_ATOMS: atom_id res chain seq x y z
N MET A 1 -2.13 -39.56 5.61
CA MET A 1 -2.27 -38.26 6.27
C MET A 1 -1.66 -37.24 5.33
N GLY A 2 -2.45 -36.31 4.80
CA GLY A 2 -1.92 -35.25 3.93
C GLY A 2 -1.05 -34.30 4.74
N GLU A 3 -0.04 -33.70 4.10
CA GLU A 3 0.75 -32.64 4.73
C GLU A 3 -0.16 -31.50 5.17
N VAL A 4 0.08 -30.97 6.38
CA VAL A 4 -0.59 -29.76 6.87
C VAL A 4 -0.23 -28.62 5.91
N PRO A 5 -1.21 -27.91 5.32
CA PRO A 5 -0.91 -26.84 4.39
C PRO A 5 -0.12 -25.71 5.07
N MET A 6 0.99 -25.30 4.44
CA MET A 6 1.74 -24.11 4.87
C MET A 6 0.84 -22.86 4.86
N PRO A 7 1.04 -21.87 5.74
CA PRO A 7 0.22 -20.66 5.80
C PRO A 7 0.01 -19.99 4.43
N ARG A 8 1.07 -19.85 3.64
CA ARG A 8 1.02 -19.28 2.27
C ARG A 8 0.06 -20.00 1.32
N HIS A 9 -0.21 -21.30 1.53
CA HIS A 9 -1.13 -22.07 0.70
C HIS A 9 -2.57 -21.66 0.98
N TRP A 10 -2.92 -21.35 2.23
CA TRP A 10 -4.24 -20.83 2.59
C TRP A 10 -4.52 -19.48 1.93
N PHE A 11 -3.57 -18.54 2.03
CA PHE A 11 -3.63 -17.25 1.36
C PHE A 11 -3.89 -17.40 -0.15
N ALA A 12 -3.04 -18.20 -0.82
CA ALA A 12 -3.10 -18.39 -2.26
C ALA A 12 -4.40 -19.09 -2.70
N ALA A 13 -4.81 -20.13 -1.98
CA ALA A 13 -6.03 -20.87 -2.27
C ALA A 13 -7.28 -19.99 -2.13
N ALA A 14 -7.35 -19.17 -1.07
CA ALA A 14 -8.45 -18.25 -0.84
C ALA A 14 -8.58 -17.21 -1.96
N GLY A 15 -7.46 -16.58 -2.34
CA GLY A 15 -7.46 -15.63 -3.45
C GLY A 15 -7.80 -16.27 -4.80
N GLN A 16 -7.37 -17.52 -5.03
CA GLN A 16 -7.75 -18.26 -6.24
C GLN A 16 -9.22 -18.64 -6.24
N ALA A 17 -9.79 -19.05 -5.10
CA ALA A 17 -11.22 -19.40 -5.00
C ALA A 17 -12.11 -18.24 -5.46
N VAL A 18 -11.83 -17.02 -5.00
CA VAL A 18 -12.57 -15.83 -5.41
C VAL A 18 -12.38 -15.53 -6.91
N ARG A 19 -11.14 -15.66 -7.44
CA ARG A 19 -10.90 -15.48 -8.88
C ARG A 19 -11.60 -16.52 -9.74
N GLN A 20 -11.72 -17.77 -9.27
CA GLN A 20 -12.44 -18.82 -9.98
C GLN A 20 -13.96 -18.59 -9.90
N ALA A 21 -14.49 -18.15 -8.76
CA ALA A 21 -15.88 -17.72 -8.64
C ALA A 21 -16.21 -16.59 -9.62
N ALA A 22 -15.33 -15.59 -9.75
CA ALA A 22 -15.47 -14.52 -10.72
C ALA A 22 -15.48 -15.03 -12.18
N LYS A 23 -14.56 -15.96 -12.52
CA LYS A 23 -14.55 -16.60 -13.84
C LYS A 23 -15.82 -17.40 -14.13
N ALA A 24 -16.40 -18.02 -13.10
CA ALA A 24 -17.65 -18.77 -13.18
C ALA A 24 -18.91 -17.87 -13.14
N GLN A 25 -18.75 -16.55 -13.08
CA GLN A 25 -19.85 -15.58 -13.00
C GLN A 25 -20.73 -15.76 -11.75
N CYS A 26 -20.15 -16.24 -10.66
CA CYS A 26 -20.82 -16.34 -9.38
C CYS A 26 -20.91 -14.96 -8.72
N ARG A 27 -22.08 -14.62 -8.16
CA ARG A 27 -22.28 -13.41 -7.36
C ARG A 27 -21.81 -13.55 -5.91
N SER A 28 -21.87 -14.78 -5.39
CA SER A 28 -21.47 -15.10 -4.03
C SER A 28 -20.61 -16.37 -4.00
N VAL A 29 -19.70 -16.46 -3.04
CA VAL A 29 -18.90 -17.67 -2.77
C VAL A 29 -18.81 -17.90 -1.27
N ALA A 30 -19.05 -19.14 -0.83
CA ALA A 30 -18.90 -19.54 0.57
C ALA A 30 -17.69 -20.46 0.72
N LEU A 31 -16.81 -20.17 1.69
CA LEU A 31 -15.69 -21.02 2.06
C LEU A 31 -15.93 -21.61 3.45
N LEU A 32 -16.10 -22.93 3.50
CA LEU A 32 -16.15 -23.69 4.75
C LEU A 32 -14.73 -24.07 5.16
N LEU A 33 -14.31 -23.64 6.34
CA LEU A 33 -12.95 -23.80 6.83
C LEU A 33 -12.92 -24.78 8.02
N PRO A 34 -11.85 -25.56 8.18
CA PRO A 34 -11.63 -26.33 9.40
C PRO A 34 -11.37 -25.39 10.59
N ASP A 35 -11.59 -25.88 11.81
CA ASP A 35 -11.49 -25.08 13.05
C ASP A 35 -10.10 -24.48 13.29
N ASP A 36 -9.04 -25.09 12.73
CA ASP A 36 -7.64 -24.67 12.86
C ASP A 36 -7.16 -23.79 11.69
N ALA A 37 -8.06 -23.37 10.79
CA ALA A 37 -7.69 -22.56 9.64
C ALA A 37 -7.17 -21.17 10.06
N PRO A 38 -6.13 -20.63 9.37
CA PRO A 38 -5.64 -19.28 9.64
C PRO A 38 -6.57 -18.22 9.02
N VAL A 39 -7.72 -17.97 9.67
CA VAL A 39 -8.81 -17.11 9.15
C VAL A 39 -8.33 -15.73 8.69
N ARG A 40 -7.47 -15.06 9.47
CA ARG A 40 -6.91 -13.75 9.10
C ARG A 40 -6.21 -13.80 7.75
N LEU A 41 -5.37 -14.80 7.54
CA LEU A 41 -4.57 -14.94 6.31
C LEU A 41 -5.45 -15.33 5.10
N ILE A 42 -6.54 -16.05 5.35
CA ILE A 42 -7.54 -16.39 4.33
C ILE A 42 -8.31 -15.15 3.90
N ALA A 43 -8.77 -14.33 4.86
CA ALA A 43 -9.41 -13.05 4.60
C ALA A 43 -8.49 -12.11 3.83
N GLU A 44 -7.20 -12.05 4.21
CA GLU A 44 -6.19 -11.30 3.47
C GLU A 44 -6.04 -11.80 2.02
N GLY A 45 -5.99 -13.13 1.85
CA GLY A 45 -5.91 -13.78 0.54
C GLY A 45 -7.13 -13.50 -0.36
N ILE A 46 -8.33 -13.46 0.22
CA ILE A 46 -9.57 -13.06 -0.47
C ILE A 46 -9.44 -11.63 -0.99
N GLY A 47 -9.07 -10.67 -0.15
CA GLY A 47 -8.91 -9.28 -0.55
C GLY A 47 -7.82 -9.11 -1.62
N TYR A 48 -6.67 -9.78 -1.45
CA TYR A 48 -5.59 -9.79 -2.44
C TYR A 48 -6.03 -10.37 -3.79
N GLY A 49 -6.78 -11.47 -3.75
CA GLY A 49 -7.36 -12.15 -4.92
C GLY A 49 -8.40 -11.30 -5.64
N SER A 50 -9.08 -10.42 -4.91
CA SER A 50 -10.12 -9.52 -5.43
C SER A 50 -9.57 -8.26 -6.10
N HIS A 51 -8.27 -7.98 -5.96
CA HIS A 51 -7.65 -6.80 -6.59
C HIS A 51 -7.85 -6.81 -8.10
N ARG A 52 -8.35 -5.67 -8.57
CA ARG A 52 -8.47 -5.33 -9.99
C ARG A 52 -7.41 -4.28 -10.29
N PRO A 53 -6.52 -4.53 -11.27
CA PRO A 53 -5.49 -3.57 -11.64
C PRO A 53 -6.08 -2.21 -12.03
N SER A 54 -5.24 -1.19 -12.11
CA SER A 54 -5.65 0.16 -12.52
C SER A 54 -6.46 0.24 -13.84
N GLY A 55 -7.28 1.29 -13.96
CA GLY A 55 -8.25 1.52 -15.04
C GLY A 55 -7.69 1.80 -16.44
N TYR A 56 -6.38 1.68 -16.65
CA TYR A 56 -5.73 1.96 -17.94
C TYR A 56 -6.00 0.89 -19.02
N LYS A 57 -6.66 -0.20 -18.65
CA LYS A 57 -7.19 -1.19 -19.60
C LYS A 57 -8.66 -1.41 -19.32
N GLU A 58 -9.41 -1.73 -20.38
CA GLU A 58 -10.78 -2.19 -20.26
C GLU A 58 -10.84 -3.37 -19.29
N GLN A 59 -11.68 -3.24 -18.27
CA GLN A 59 -11.82 -4.25 -17.26
C GLN A 59 -13.13 -5.00 -17.47
N LYS A 60 -13.03 -6.32 -17.49
CA LYS A 60 -14.21 -7.18 -17.41
C LYS A 60 -14.95 -6.90 -16.12
N GLU A 61 -16.27 -6.95 -16.18
CA GLU A 61 -17.14 -6.87 -15.02
C GLU A 61 -16.71 -7.88 -13.94
N TRP A 62 -16.77 -7.45 -12.68
CA TRP A 62 -16.44 -8.28 -11.53
C TRP A 62 -17.73 -8.72 -10.86
N PRO A 63 -18.16 -9.98 -11.03
CA PRO A 63 -19.48 -10.41 -10.61
C PRO A 63 -19.57 -10.75 -9.12
N VAL A 64 -18.44 -11.03 -8.45
CA VAL A 64 -18.44 -11.45 -7.04
C VAL A 64 -18.70 -10.24 -6.15
N GLU A 65 -19.89 -10.22 -5.55
CA GLU A 65 -20.39 -9.19 -4.64
C GLU A 65 -20.18 -9.60 -3.17
N GLU A 66 -20.16 -10.91 -2.87
CA GLU A 66 -20.12 -11.42 -1.50
C GLU A 66 -19.20 -12.64 -1.34
N VAL A 67 -18.42 -12.67 -0.26
CA VAL A 67 -17.64 -13.83 0.18
C VAL A 67 -18.04 -14.17 1.61
N ILE A 68 -18.58 -15.36 1.82
CA ILE A 68 -19.03 -15.86 3.12
C ILE A 68 -17.96 -16.81 3.68
N LEU A 69 -17.39 -16.47 4.83
CA LEU A 69 -16.49 -17.36 5.57
C LEU A 69 -17.26 -18.09 6.67
N VAL A 70 -17.27 -19.42 6.61
CA VAL A 70 -17.80 -20.27 7.69
C VAL A 70 -16.61 -20.90 8.41
N ALA A 71 -16.28 -20.34 9.56
CA ALA A 71 -15.08 -20.69 10.33
C ALA A 71 -15.29 -20.50 11.84
N ALA A 72 -14.48 -21.18 12.65
CA ALA A 72 -14.35 -20.89 14.06
C ALA A 72 -13.57 -19.58 14.27
N GLY A 73 -13.98 -18.76 15.24
CA GLY A 73 -13.28 -17.53 15.62
C GLY A 73 -14.19 -16.30 15.69
N GLU A 74 -13.57 -15.13 15.73
CA GLU A 74 -14.24 -13.84 15.86
C GLU A 74 -14.20 -13.04 14.54
N GLN A 75 -15.23 -12.23 14.31
CA GLN A 75 -15.32 -11.32 13.16
C GLN A 75 -14.10 -10.39 13.05
N SER A 76 -13.56 -9.94 14.18
CA SER A 76 -12.36 -9.11 14.29
C SER A 76 -11.14 -9.69 13.56
N THR A 77 -11.03 -11.02 13.48
CA THR A 77 -9.93 -11.71 12.78
C THR A 77 -10.08 -11.60 11.26
N ILE A 78 -11.32 -11.65 10.77
CA ILE A 78 -11.64 -11.44 9.34
C ILE A 78 -11.39 -9.98 8.99
N ASP A 79 -11.87 -9.05 9.83
CA ASP A 79 -11.71 -7.60 9.63
C ASP A 79 -10.22 -7.22 9.57
N CYS A 80 -9.39 -7.76 10.46
CA CYS A 80 -7.94 -7.57 10.46
C CYS A 80 -7.29 -8.03 9.15
N GLY A 81 -7.72 -9.18 8.61
CA GLY A 81 -7.26 -9.68 7.32
C GLY A 81 -7.69 -8.80 6.15
N GLY A 82 -8.94 -8.32 6.17
CA GLY A 82 -9.47 -7.37 5.19
C GLY A 82 -8.70 -6.05 5.17
N ILE A 83 -8.48 -5.44 6.35
CA ILE A 83 -7.69 -4.20 6.51
C ILE A 83 -6.26 -4.38 5.98
N THR A 84 -5.65 -5.55 6.24
CA THR A 84 -4.31 -5.85 5.73
C THR A 84 -4.32 -5.94 4.20
N ALA A 85 -5.32 -6.61 3.61
CA ALA A 85 -5.47 -6.70 2.16
C ALA A 85 -5.71 -5.35 1.49
N ASP A 86 -6.49 -4.46 2.11
CA ASP A 86 -6.71 -3.10 1.63
C ASP A 86 -5.39 -2.33 1.54
N GLY A 87 -4.54 -2.41 2.58
CA GLY A 87 -3.21 -1.80 2.57
C GLY A 87 -2.31 -2.36 1.47
N ILE A 88 -2.34 -3.68 1.25
CA ILE A 88 -1.60 -4.33 0.15
C ILE A 88 -2.10 -3.85 -1.21
N ASN A 89 -3.41 -3.77 -1.40
CA ASN A 89 -4.01 -3.39 -2.67
C ASN A 89 -3.84 -1.89 -2.96
N LEU A 90 -3.85 -1.03 -1.93
CA LEU A 90 -3.45 0.37 -2.05
C LEU A 90 -2.01 0.50 -2.56
N ALA A 91 -1.08 -0.26 -1.97
CA ALA A 91 0.31 -0.26 -2.43
C ALA A 91 0.43 -0.71 -3.90
N ARG A 92 -0.33 -1.76 -4.28
CA ARG A 92 -0.39 -2.24 -5.68
C ARG A 92 -0.97 -1.21 -6.63
N GLU A 93 -2.05 -0.53 -6.25
CA GLU A 93 -2.65 0.54 -7.04
C GLU A 93 -1.63 1.64 -7.36
N LEU A 94 -0.91 2.11 -6.34
CA LEU A 94 0.10 3.16 -6.49
C LEU A 94 1.28 2.72 -7.38
N VAL A 95 1.80 1.52 -7.17
CA VAL A 95 2.90 0.95 -7.98
C VAL A 95 2.46 0.69 -9.42
N GLU A 96 1.19 0.35 -9.65
CA GLU A 96 0.62 0.10 -10.97
C GLU A 96 0.37 1.39 -11.76
N MET A 97 0.18 2.54 -11.11
CA MET A 97 0.00 3.83 -11.78
C MET A 97 1.24 4.22 -12.61
N PRO A 98 1.05 4.88 -13.76
CA PRO A 98 2.15 5.36 -14.58
C PRO A 98 2.71 6.67 -14.00
N ALA A 99 4.00 6.91 -14.22
CA ALA A 99 4.69 8.05 -13.63
C ALA A 99 4.15 9.41 -14.09
N ASN A 100 3.49 9.50 -15.24
CA ASN A 100 2.84 10.74 -15.70
C ASN A 100 1.63 11.12 -14.85
N ASP A 101 0.96 10.15 -14.21
CA ASP A 101 -0.24 10.39 -13.40
C ASP A 101 0.06 10.40 -11.89
N LEU A 102 1.16 9.76 -11.47
CA LEU A 102 1.57 9.72 -10.07
C LEU A 102 2.95 10.37 -9.88
N GLY A 103 2.98 11.69 -9.76
CA GLY A 103 4.17 12.45 -9.34
C GLY A 103 4.24 12.64 -7.81
N PRO A 104 5.27 13.35 -7.31
CA PRO A 104 5.45 13.56 -5.88
C PRO A 104 4.27 14.25 -5.19
N GLU A 105 3.65 15.25 -5.84
CA GLU A 105 2.49 15.97 -5.32
C GLU A 105 1.23 15.11 -5.32
N GLU A 106 0.93 14.43 -6.42
CA GLU A 106 -0.23 13.55 -6.53
C GLU A 106 -0.15 12.41 -5.51
N PHE A 107 1.05 11.85 -5.31
CA PHE A 107 1.26 10.83 -4.29
C PHE A 107 1.12 11.43 -2.88
N ALA A 108 1.62 12.65 -2.63
CA ALA A 108 1.43 13.30 -1.34
C ALA A 108 -0.05 13.53 -0.99
N MET A 109 -0.83 13.99 -1.96
CA MET A 109 -2.27 14.18 -1.82
C MET A 109 -2.99 12.85 -1.57
N ARG A 110 -2.63 11.79 -2.31
CA ARG A 110 -3.21 10.46 -2.09
C ARG A 110 -2.87 9.94 -0.69
N ALA A 111 -1.62 10.07 -0.26
CA ALA A 111 -1.21 9.67 1.09
C ALA A 111 -1.96 10.45 2.18
N ALA A 112 -2.18 11.75 1.98
CA ALA A 112 -2.92 12.56 2.92
C ALA A 112 -4.40 12.14 3.04
N GLN A 113 -5.04 11.86 1.90
CA GLN A 113 -6.41 11.36 1.87
C GLN A 113 -6.54 10.00 2.58
N GLU A 114 -5.69 9.04 2.22
CA GLU A 114 -5.71 7.70 2.82
C GLU A 114 -5.41 7.75 4.32
N GLY A 115 -4.50 8.63 4.73
CA GLY A 115 -4.18 8.84 6.13
C GLY A 115 -5.34 9.40 6.94
N ALA A 116 -6.00 10.45 6.44
CA ALA A 116 -7.16 11.04 7.08
C ALA A 116 -8.33 10.04 7.21
N GLN A 117 -8.52 9.18 6.20
CA GLN A 117 -9.54 8.12 6.24
C GLN A 117 -9.19 6.96 7.20
N ALA A 118 -7.94 6.88 7.66
CA ALA A 118 -7.45 5.87 8.58
C ALA A 118 -7.19 6.44 9.99
N ASP A 119 -7.80 7.59 10.32
CA ASP A 119 -7.67 8.25 11.63
C ASP A 119 -6.22 8.57 12.03
N LEU A 120 -5.38 8.91 11.04
CA LEU A 120 -4.00 9.34 11.25
C LEU A 120 -3.87 10.86 11.30
N GLU A 121 -2.92 11.34 12.11
CA GLU A 121 -2.42 12.71 11.96
C GLU A 121 -1.58 12.80 10.68
N VAL A 122 -1.88 13.77 9.82
CA VAL A 122 -1.22 13.93 8.52
C VAL A 122 -0.61 15.33 8.40
N GLU A 123 0.64 15.36 7.95
CA GLU A 123 1.32 16.59 7.55
C GLU A 123 1.99 16.38 6.19
N VAL A 124 1.75 17.32 5.27
CA VAL A 124 2.43 17.38 3.96
C VAL A 124 3.41 18.54 3.99
N ILE A 125 4.67 18.24 3.70
CA ILE A 125 5.79 19.18 3.70
C ILE A 125 6.22 19.39 2.24
N ASP A 126 6.07 20.63 1.77
CA ASP A 126 6.43 21.04 0.41
C ASP A 126 7.91 21.40 0.27
N GLU A 127 8.34 21.75 -0.94
CA GLU A 127 9.74 22.06 -1.23
C GLU A 127 10.27 23.28 -0.46
N LYS A 128 9.39 24.23 -0.11
CA LYS A 128 9.79 25.43 0.64
C LYS A 128 10.04 25.09 2.08
N ALA A 129 9.12 24.36 2.72
CA ALA A 129 9.28 23.88 4.07
C ALA A 129 10.48 22.91 4.18
N LEU A 130 10.70 22.06 3.16
CA LEU A 130 11.90 21.21 3.05
C LEU A 130 13.19 22.05 2.99
N ALA A 131 13.19 23.18 2.27
CA ALA A 131 14.34 24.08 2.21
C ALA A 131 14.60 24.78 3.54
N GLU A 132 13.55 25.25 4.20
CA GLU A 132 13.63 25.91 5.51
C GLU A 132 14.17 24.97 6.60
N MET A 133 13.80 23.69 6.58
CA MET A 133 14.34 22.69 7.52
C MET A 133 15.74 22.16 7.16
N GLY A 134 16.32 22.60 6.04
CA GLY A 134 17.65 22.16 5.60
C GLY A 134 17.68 20.75 5.01
N ALA A 135 16.57 20.24 4.47
CA ALA A 135 16.48 18.93 3.82
C ALA A 135 17.11 18.93 2.40
N GLY A 136 18.37 19.36 2.31
CA GLY A 136 19.08 19.55 1.03
C GLY A 136 19.19 18.29 0.18
N ALA A 137 19.18 17.08 0.78
CA ALA A 137 19.33 15.83 0.05
C ALA A 137 18.12 15.53 -0.87
N ILE A 138 16.89 15.63 -0.36
CA ILE A 138 15.68 15.39 -1.17
C ILE A 138 15.50 16.50 -2.22
N LEU A 139 15.83 17.75 -1.86
CA LEU A 139 15.81 18.88 -2.78
C LEU A 139 16.78 18.67 -3.93
N ALA A 140 18.02 18.24 -3.66
CA ALA A 140 19.02 17.97 -4.68
C ALA A 140 18.62 16.84 -5.63
N VAL A 141 17.91 15.81 -5.14
CA VAL A 141 17.37 14.73 -6.00
C VAL A 141 16.23 15.25 -6.88
N GLY A 142 15.32 16.05 -6.31
CA GLY A 142 14.12 16.54 -7.00
C GLY A 142 14.34 17.77 -7.89
N GLN A 143 15.46 18.49 -7.74
CA GLN A 143 15.70 19.76 -8.44
C GLN A 143 15.64 19.65 -9.97
N GLY A 144 15.85 18.43 -10.49
CA GLY A 144 15.82 18.14 -11.91
C GLY A 144 14.41 18.08 -12.50
N SER A 145 13.39 17.85 -11.67
CA SER A 145 12.01 17.69 -12.12
C SER A 145 11.25 19.01 -12.06
N VAL A 146 10.28 19.15 -12.97
CA VAL A 146 9.24 20.20 -12.89
C VAL A 146 8.22 19.93 -11.78
N ARG A 147 8.19 18.70 -11.24
CA ARG A 147 7.33 18.29 -10.14
C ARG A 147 8.16 18.28 -8.84
N PRO A 148 8.01 19.30 -7.98
CA PRO A 148 8.87 19.47 -6.81
C PRO A 148 8.72 18.32 -5.80
N PRO A 149 9.76 18.05 -4.99
CA PRO A 149 9.71 17.01 -3.98
C PRO A 149 8.68 17.30 -2.89
N ARG A 150 8.24 16.23 -2.21
CA ARG A 150 7.27 16.27 -1.12
C ARG A 150 7.71 15.29 -0.04
N LEU A 151 7.46 15.64 1.22
CA LEU A 151 7.52 14.69 2.34
C LEU A 151 6.15 14.62 3.00
N VAL A 152 5.67 13.41 3.28
CA VAL A 152 4.44 13.22 4.07
C VAL A 152 4.79 12.53 5.37
N ARG A 153 4.35 13.11 6.47
CA ARG A 153 4.40 12.51 7.81
C ARG A 153 3.00 12.08 8.19
N LEU A 154 2.83 10.77 8.45
CA LEU A 154 1.61 10.20 8.99
C LEU A 154 1.87 9.64 10.37
N SER A 155 1.05 9.94 11.38
CA SER A 155 1.27 9.47 12.74
C SER A 155 0.02 8.84 13.35
N TRP A 156 0.21 7.66 13.94
CA TRP A 156 -0.70 7.02 14.86
C TRP A 156 -0.18 7.20 16.29
N VAL A 157 -1.00 7.79 17.15
CA VAL A 157 -0.70 8.01 18.56
C VAL A 157 -1.80 7.36 19.39
N PRO A 158 -1.56 6.20 20.02
CA PRO A 158 -2.58 5.56 20.86
C PRO A 158 -2.83 6.38 22.13
N GLU A 159 -4.07 6.37 22.62
CA GLU A 159 -4.43 7.04 23.88
C GLU A 159 -3.70 6.45 25.09
N ASN A 160 -3.53 5.13 25.10
CA ASN A 160 -2.90 4.36 26.17
C ASN A 160 -1.81 3.45 25.58
N PRO A 161 -0.59 3.94 25.35
CA PRO A 161 0.47 3.11 24.79
C PRO A 161 0.93 2.04 25.78
N ASP A 162 1.21 0.82 25.29
CA ASP A 162 1.68 -0.30 26.14
C ASP A 162 3.03 0.00 26.80
N ASN A 163 3.86 0.78 26.11
CA ASN A 163 5.19 1.20 26.56
C ASN A 163 5.60 2.53 25.91
N GLY A 164 6.86 2.94 26.08
CA GLY A 164 7.40 4.16 25.49
C GLY A 164 7.94 4.01 24.07
N ASP A 165 7.76 2.86 23.41
CA ASP A 165 8.35 2.60 22.11
C ASP A 165 7.66 3.41 21.02
N HIS A 166 8.46 3.85 20.04
CA HIS A 166 8.00 4.59 18.87
C HIS A 166 8.60 3.98 17.62
N LEU A 167 7.76 3.34 16.81
CA LEU A 167 8.16 2.77 15.54
C LEU A 167 8.16 3.83 14.44
N PHE A 168 9.28 3.94 13.72
CA PHE A 168 9.37 4.75 12.51
C PHE A 168 9.36 3.86 11.26
N LEU A 169 8.46 4.16 10.34
CA LEU A 169 8.37 3.57 9.01
C LEU A 169 8.85 4.59 7.99
N VAL A 170 9.83 4.25 7.15
CA VAL A 170 10.37 5.20 6.15
C VAL A 170 10.28 4.58 4.77
N GLY A 171 9.59 5.27 3.87
CA GLY A 171 9.32 4.82 2.52
C GLY A 171 10.04 5.66 1.47
N LYS A 172 10.89 5.01 0.67
CA LYS A 172 11.45 5.61 -0.55
C LYS A 172 10.34 5.84 -1.58
N GLY A 173 10.15 7.09 -2.00
CA GLY A 173 9.08 7.53 -2.91
C GLY A 173 9.59 8.14 -4.21
N ILE A 174 10.60 7.54 -4.86
CA ILE A 174 11.05 8.05 -6.17
C ILE A 174 10.01 7.70 -7.23
N THR A 175 9.19 8.66 -7.64
CA THR A 175 8.02 8.41 -8.51
C THR A 175 8.42 8.07 -9.94
N PHE A 176 9.59 8.55 -10.36
CA PHE A 176 10.29 8.07 -11.55
C PHE A 176 11.79 8.30 -11.39
N ASP A 177 12.59 7.31 -11.80
CA ASP A 177 14.05 7.38 -11.74
C ASP A 177 14.68 7.22 -13.12
N THR A 178 15.04 8.35 -13.73
CA THR A 178 15.83 8.35 -14.98
C THR A 178 17.31 8.03 -14.75
N GLY A 179 17.79 8.12 -13.51
CA GLY A 179 19.22 8.20 -13.17
C GLY A 179 19.77 9.64 -13.09
N GLY A 180 18.99 10.65 -13.46
CA GLY A 180 19.43 12.05 -13.49
C GLY A 180 20.48 12.28 -14.58
N LEU A 181 21.51 13.08 -14.30
CA LEU A 181 22.65 13.27 -15.22
C LEU A 181 23.38 11.94 -15.54
N SER A 182 23.37 11.00 -14.59
CA SER A 182 23.84 9.63 -14.80
C SER A 182 22.73 8.79 -15.41
N LEU A 183 22.30 9.17 -16.60
CA LEU A 183 21.10 8.63 -17.25
C LEU A 183 21.19 7.11 -17.41
N LYS A 184 20.14 6.41 -16.98
CA LYS A 184 20.01 4.96 -17.16
C LYS A 184 19.87 4.63 -18.65
N PRO A 185 20.30 3.43 -19.09
CA PRO A 185 19.95 2.91 -20.39
C PRO A 185 18.43 2.79 -20.56
N ALA A 186 17.91 3.02 -21.78
CA ALA A 186 16.48 3.02 -22.07
C ALA A 186 15.73 1.77 -21.55
N ASN A 187 16.28 0.58 -21.78
CA ASN A 187 15.66 -0.69 -21.36
C ASN A 187 15.62 -0.87 -19.83
N SER A 188 16.35 -0.06 -19.07
CA SER A 188 16.31 -0.07 -17.61
C SER A 188 15.33 0.96 -17.03
N MET A 189 14.78 1.87 -17.84
CA MET A 189 13.88 2.94 -17.38
C MET A 189 12.40 2.54 -17.34
N GLU A 190 11.98 1.54 -18.13
CA GLU A 190 10.56 1.16 -18.27
C GLU A 190 9.89 0.82 -16.92
N LYS A 191 10.65 0.24 -15.98
CA LYS A 191 10.18 -0.20 -14.66
C LYS A 191 10.43 0.81 -13.55
N MET A 192 11.04 1.96 -13.84
CA MET A 192 11.47 2.91 -12.81
C MET A 192 10.31 3.68 -12.17
N LYS A 193 9.08 3.52 -12.67
CA LYS A 193 7.86 3.91 -11.95
C LYS A 193 7.67 3.14 -10.64
N TYR A 194 8.28 1.97 -10.50
CA TYR A 194 8.19 1.14 -9.29
C TYR A 194 9.16 1.59 -8.18
N ASP A 195 10.00 2.60 -8.43
CA ASP A 195 11.03 3.04 -7.49
C ASP A 195 10.46 3.81 -6.27
N MET A 196 9.14 3.97 -6.24
CA MET A 196 8.32 4.46 -5.12
C MET A 196 7.59 3.34 -4.35
N GLY A 197 7.84 2.07 -4.70
CA GLY A 197 7.16 0.92 -4.07
C GLY A 197 7.39 0.80 -2.56
N GLY A 198 8.53 1.33 -2.07
CA GLY A 198 8.79 1.44 -0.64
C GLY A 198 7.80 2.39 0.05
N ALA A 199 7.60 3.60 -0.47
CA ALA A 199 6.60 4.54 0.02
C ALA A 199 5.18 3.99 -0.12
N ALA A 200 4.84 3.32 -1.22
CA ALA A 200 3.53 2.70 -1.40
C ALA A 200 3.26 1.64 -0.32
N THR A 201 4.24 0.79 -0.04
CA THR A 201 4.15 -0.25 0.99
C THR A 201 4.01 0.37 2.38
N MET A 202 4.80 1.41 2.69
CA MET A 202 4.71 2.07 3.99
C MET A 202 3.38 2.81 4.18
N LEU A 203 2.83 3.42 3.12
CA LEU A 203 1.49 4.01 3.15
C LEU A 203 0.42 2.94 3.46
N GLY A 204 0.43 1.81 2.75
CA GLY A 204 -0.48 0.70 3.03
C GLY A 204 -0.34 0.13 4.44
N ALA A 205 0.89 0.08 4.97
CA ALA A 205 1.14 -0.38 6.33
C ALA A 205 0.61 0.61 7.39
N ILE A 206 0.88 1.91 7.24
CA ILE A 206 0.44 2.91 8.23
C ILE A 206 -1.08 3.11 8.21
N THR A 207 -1.75 2.98 7.05
CA THR A 207 -3.22 3.05 6.99
C THR A 207 -3.86 1.82 7.65
N ALA A 208 -3.28 0.63 7.48
CA ALA A 208 -3.72 -0.56 8.20
C ALA A 208 -3.51 -0.39 9.72
N ILE A 209 -2.38 0.19 10.14
CA ILE A 209 -2.11 0.52 11.56
C ILE A 209 -3.15 1.49 12.10
N GLY A 210 -3.45 2.58 11.36
CA GLY A 210 -4.47 3.55 11.72
C GLY A 210 -5.82 2.88 11.97
N ARG A 211 -6.27 2.00 11.06
CA ARG A 211 -7.56 1.29 11.19
C ARG A 211 -7.59 0.22 12.29
N LEU A 212 -6.44 -0.35 12.66
CA LEU A 212 -6.34 -1.41 13.67
C LEU A 212 -6.16 -0.86 15.10
N HIS A 213 -5.83 0.42 15.24
CA HIS A 213 -5.62 1.10 16.52
C HIS A 213 -4.71 0.34 17.52
N PRO A 214 -3.49 -0.09 17.13
CA PRO A 214 -2.61 -0.79 18.05
C PRO A 214 -2.14 0.12 19.19
N SER A 215 -1.77 -0.47 20.32
CA SER A 215 -1.27 0.21 21.53
C SER A 215 0.19 0.71 21.40
N VAL A 216 0.75 0.82 20.20
CA VAL A 216 2.13 1.29 19.96
C VAL A 216 2.10 2.54 19.08
N ARG A 217 2.89 3.55 19.44
CA ARG A 217 3.03 4.76 18.62
C ARG A 217 3.79 4.46 17.34
N VAL A 218 3.27 4.93 16.20
CA VAL A 218 3.91 4.75 14.89
C VAL A 218 3.92 6.05 14.11
N THR A 219 5.07 6.41 13.54
CA THR A 219 5.17 7.51 12.56
C THR A 219 5.71 6.96 11.24
N CYS A 220 5.06 7.31 10.15
CA CYS A 220 5.47 7.00 8.80
C CYS A 220 5.96 8.26 8.08
N LEU A 221 7.13 8.18 7.45
CA LEU A 221 7.70 9.21 6.59
C LEU A 221 7.76 8.69 5.16
N LEU A 222 7.00 9.33 4.27
CA LEU A 222 7.03 9.07 2.83
C LEU A 222 7.83 10.18 2.17
N VAL A 223 8.93 9.81 1.53
CA VAL A 223 9.91 10.77 1.00
C VAL A 223 9.84 10.72 -0.52
N MET A 224 9.10 11.65 -1.14
CA MET A 224 8.84 11.65 -2.58
C MET A 224 9.65 12.68 -3.34
N ALA A 225 10.23 12.22 -4.44
CA ALA A 225 10.91 13.06 -5.42
C ALA A 225 10.83 12.39 -6.80
N GLU A 226 11.17 13.13 -7.84
CA GLU A 226 11.34 12.59 -9.18
C GLU A 226 12.76 12.90 -9.66
N ASN A 227 13.52 11.87 -10.03
CA ASN A 227 14.91 12.03 -10.46
C ASN A 227 14.97 12.20 -11.98
N MET A 228 15.14 13.44 -12.44
CA MET A 228 15.15 13.84 -13.85
C MET A 228 16.47 14.55 -14.20
N PRO A 229 16.98 14.43 -15.45
CA PRO A 229 18.05 15.29 -15.93
C PRO A 229 17.50 16.70 -16.24
N SER A 230 18.18 17.74 -15.77
CA SER A 230 17.98 19.12 -16.18
C SER A 230 19.28 19.93 -16.02
N GLY A 231 19.31 21.17 -16.53
CA GLY A 231 20.45 22.08 -16.45
C GLY A 231 20.05 23.52 -16.76
#